data_AF-A0A8S3BJN8-F1
#
_entry.id   AF-A0A8S3BJN8-F1
#
_cell.length_a   1.000
_cell.length_b   1.000
_cell.length_c   1.000
_cell.angle_alpha   90.00
_cell.angle_beta   90.00
_cell.angle_gamma   90.00
#
_symmetry.space_group_name_H-M   'P 1'
#
loop_
_entity.id
_entity.type
_entity.pdbx_description
1 polymer ?
#
loop_
_entity_poly.entity_id
_entity_poly.type
_entity_poly.pdbx_seq_one_letter_code
_entity_poly.pdbx_strand_id
1 'polypeptide(L)' 'WNGGPVATVGPILPLNAWHHIGFTYSSTNGVCLYINGTLYSTSGSFSYSASNGLATICLAGNFGIGCSPGYGGSFTGALD' A
#
# COMPACT_ATOMS: atom_id res chain seq x y z
N TRP A 1 7.04 -21.80 -7.73
CA TRP A 1 6.82 -20.35 -7.90
C TRP A 1 7.77 -19.64 -6.94
N ASN A 2 8.58 -18.69 -7.42
CA ASN A 2 9.68 -18.06 -6.66
C ASN A 2 9.43 -16.56 -6.39
N GLY A 3 8.19 -16.09 -6.53
CA GLY A 3 7.83 -14.69 -6.32
C GLY A 3 7.61 -14.38 -4.84
N GLY A 4 8.27 -13.35 -4.32
CA GLY A 4 7.99 -12.80 -3.00
C GLY A 4 6.95 -11.67 -3.04
N PRO A 5 6.44 -11.22 -1.88
CA PRO A 5 5.63 -10.01 -1.83
C PRO A 5 6.42 -8.81 -2.36
N VAL A 6 5.79 -8.00 -3.20
CA VAL A 6 6.34 -6.72 -3.70
C VAL A 6 5.74 -5.59 -2.87
N ALA A 7 6.61 -4.75 -2.29
CA ALA A 7 6.19 -3.67 -1.41
C ALA A 7 6.71 -2.32 -1.89
N THR A 8 5.87 -1.30 -1.80
CA THR A 8 6.25 0.12 -1.88
C THR A 8 5.96 0.76 -0.52
N VAL A 9 6.93 1.46 0.04
CA VAL A 9 6.79 2.14 1.33
C VAL A 9 6.59 3.64 1.08
N GLY A 10 5.53 4.20 1.64
CA GLY A 10 5.24 5.63 1.57
C GLY A 10 6.07 6.48 2.53
N PRO A 11 6.01 7.82 2.42
CA PRO A 11 6.66 8.72 3.36
C PRO A 11 5.94 8.74 4.71
N ILE A 12 6.60 9.31 5.72
CA ILE A 12 5.93 9.76 6.94
C ILE A 12 5.11 11.00 6.58
N LEU A 13 3.80 10.96 6.84
CA LEU A 13 2.88 12.05 6.56
C LEU A 13 2.65 12.92 7.81
N PRO A 14 2.51 14.25 7.66
CA PRO A 14 2.06 15.12 8.73
C PRO A 14 0.70 14.69 9.32
N LEU A 15 0.57 14.76 10.64
CA LEU A 15 -0.70 14.48 11.33
C LEU A 15 -1.69 15.63 11.14
N ASN A 16 -2.98 15.33 11.31
CA ASN A 16 -4.09 16.29 11.29
C ASN A 16 -4.24 17.07 9.97
N ALA A 17 -3.85 16.47 8.85
CA ALA A 17 -4.06 17.02 7.51
C ALA A 17 -4.59 15.95 6.56
N TRP A 18 -5.44 16.37 5.63
CA TRP A 18 -5.91 15.51 4.55
C TRP A 18 -4.78 15.24 3.55
N HIS A 19 -4.62 13.97 3.19
CA HIS A 19 -3.67 13.51 2.21
C HIS A 19 -4.37 12.61 1.21
N HIS A 20 -4.16 12.85 -0.07
CA HIS A 20 -4.67 11.96 -1.12
C HIS A 20 -3.61 10.90 -1.42
N ILE A 21 -3.94 9.63 -1.19
CA ILE A 21 -3.04 8.49 -1.39
C ILE A 21 -3.64 7.59 -2.47
N GLY A 22 -2.87 7.32 -3.51
CA GLY A 22 -3.28 6.42 -4.59
C GLY A 22 -2.16 5.51 -5.00
N PHE A 23 -2.48 4.33 -5.51
CA PHE A 23 -1.51 3.47 -6.16
C PHE A 23 -2.10 2.84 -7.41
N THR A 24 -1.23 2.55 -8.38
CA THR A 24 -1.60 1.84 -9.61
C THR A 24 -0.69 0.65 -9.81
N TYR A 25 -1.11 -0.33 -10.62
CA TYR A 25 -0.27 -1.44 -11.05
C TYR A 25 -0.32 -1.56 -12.58
N SER A 26 0.85 -1.78 -13.18
CA SER A 26 0.98 -2.25 -14.57
C SER A 26 2.18 -3.20 -14.69
N SER A 27 2.18 -4.10 -15.68
CA SER A 27 3.33 -4.98 -15.92
C SER A 27 4.60 -4.21 -16.30
N THR A 28 4.47 -3.05 -16.96
CA THR A 28 5.59 -2.22 -17.38
C THR A 28 6.19 -1.41 -16.25
N ASN A 29 5.38 -0.80 -15.38
CA ASN A 29 5.88 0.12 -14.34
C ASN A 29 5.82 -0.46 -12.92
N GLY A 30 5.28 -1.67 -12.76
CA GLY A 30 5.03 -2.25 -11.44
C GLY A 30 3.96 -1.50 -10.68
N VAL A 31 4.09 -1.49 -9.35
CA VAL A 31 3.28 -0.66 -8.46
C VAL A 31 3.84 0.75 -8.44
N CYS A 32 3.01 1.76 -8.69
CA CYS A 32 3.35 3.17 -8.56
C CYS A 32 2.53 3.77 -7.41
N LEU A 33 3.20 4.31 -6.39
CA LEU A 33 2.58 4.98 -5.25
C LEU A 33 2.60 6.49 -5.46
N TYR A 34 1.46 7.14 -5.26
CA TYR A 34 1.24 8.57 -5.40
C TYR A 34 0.80 9.17 -4.08
N ILE A 35 1.38 10.32 -3.73
CA ILE A 35 1.02 11.14 -2.57
C ILE A 35 0.65 12.53 -3.07
N ASN A 36 -0.55 13.00 -2.74
CA ASN A 36 -1.10 14.27 -3.18
C ASN A 36 -1.00 14.47 -4.71
N GLY A 37 -1.26 13.39 -5.46
CA GLY A 37 -1.22 13.37 -6.93
C GLY A 37 0.18 13.27 -7.56
N THR A 38 1.26 13.32 -6.76
CA THR A 38 2.64 13.22 -7.25
C THR A 38 3.18 11.81 -7.08
N LEU A 39 3.85 11.27 -8.09
CA LEU A 39 4.52 9.96 -8.00
C LEU A 39 5.61 10.01 -6.93
N TYR A 40 5.51 9.13 -5.93
CA TYR A 40 6.44 9.04 -4.82
C TYR A 40 7.42 7.87 -4.97
N SER A 41 6.92 6.68 -5.32
CA SER A 41 7.74 5.48 -5.41
C SER A 41 7.20 4.49 -6.44
N THR A 42 8.09 3.63 -6.95
CA THR A 42 7.76 2.51 -7.82
C THR A 42 8.50 1.25 -7.37
N SER A 43 7.87 0.09 -7.55
CA SER A 43 8.51 -1.21 -7.33
C SER A 43 9.41 -1.65 -8.49
N GLY A 44 9.32 -1.00 -9.65
CA GLY A 44 9.81 -1.52 -10.92
C GLY A 44 8.94 -2.65 -11.48
N SER A 45 9.18 -3.02 -12.74
CA SER A 45 8.37 -3.97 -13.52
C SER A 45 8.32 -5.36 -12.88
N PHE A 46 7.12 -5.93 -12.75
CA PHE A 46 6.92 -7.33 -12.37
C PHE A 46 5.58 -7.87 -12.85
N SER A 47 5.48 -9.20 -12.96
CA SER A 47 4.23 -9.89 -13.30
C SER A 47 3.45 -10.23 -12.04
N TYR A 48 2.27 -9.64 -11.90
CA TYR A 48 1.31 -9.99 -10.85
C TYR A 48 0.46 -11.16 -11.33
N SER A 49 0.41 -12.22 -10.52
CA SER A 49 -0.55 -13.32 -10.71
C SER A 49 -1.72 -13.09 -9.76
N ALA A 50 -2.86 -12.70 -10.31
CA ALA A 50 -4.08 -12.56 -9.52
C ALA A 50 -4.48 -13.90 -8.91
N SER A 51 -5.09 -13.84 -7.72
CA SER A 51 -5.80 -14.96 -7.11
C SER A 51 -7.26 -14.57 -6.90
N ASN A 52 -8.13 -15.55 -6.66
CA ASN A 52 -9.52 -15.29 -6.28
C ASN A 52 -9.66 -14.88 -4.80
N GLY A 53 -8.56 -14.56 -4.12
CA GLY A 53 -8.57 -14.07 -2.74
C GLY A 53 -9.10 -12.64 -2.66
N LEU A 54 -9.74 -12.31 -1.54
CA LEU A 54 -10.16 -10.94 -1.26
C LEU A 54 -8.94 -10.03 -1.11
N ALA A 55 -8.98 -8.86 -1.76
CA ALA A 55 -8.04 -7.78 -1.51
C ALA A 55 -8.55 -6.94 -0.33
N THR A 56 -7.77 -6.84 0.74
CA THR A 56 -8.11 -6.06 1.94
C THR A 56 -7.20 -4.84 2.03
N ILE A 57 -7.79 -3.67 2.29
CA ILE A 57 -7.04 -2.47 2.66
C ILE A 57 -6.88 -2.47 4.18
N CYS A 58 -5.64 -2.32 4.65
CA CYS A 58 -5.32 -2.24 6.07
C CYS A 58 -4.78 -0.84 6.40
N LEU A 59 -5.48 -0.11 7.27
CA LEU A 59 -5.09 1.23 7.71
C LEU A 59 -4.35 1.22 9.06
N ALA A 60 -4.36 0.07 9.73
CA ALA A 60 -3.81 -0.13 11.07
C ALA A 60 -3.48 -1.61 11.28
N GLY A 61 -2.22 -1.93 11.53
CA GLY A 61 -1.74 -3.28 11.85
C GLY A 61 -0.24 -3.46 11.54
N ASN A 62 0.43 -4.37 12.25
CA ASN A 62 1.78 -4.84 11.90
C ASN A 62 2.03 -6.26 12.45
N PHE A 63 1.93 -7.30 11.60
CA PHE A 63 3.05 -7.98 10.92
C PHE A 63 2.48 -9.08 10.00
N GLY A 64 2.98 -9.18 8.76
CA GLY A 64 2.73 -10.28 7.82
C GLY A 64 1.36 -10.26 7.12
N ILE A 65 1.32 -9.80 5.86
CA ILE A 65 0.24 -10.00 4.85
C ILE A 65 -1.15 -10.28 5.45
N GLY A 66 -1.66 -9.32 6.22
CA GLY A 66 -2.93 -9.44 6.93
C GLY A 66 -3.15 -8.24 7.82
N CYS A 67 -4.39 -7.79 7.92
CA CYS A 67 -4.84 -6.79 8.87
C CYS A 67 -4.84 -7.39 10.29
N SER A 68 -3.67 -7.71 10.82
CA SER A 68 -3.51 -8.25 12.17
C SER A 68 -3.06 -7.15 13.14
N PRO A 69 -3.77 -6.96 14.28
CA PRO A 69 -3.40 -6.00 15.31
C PRO A 69 -2.24 -6.56 16.14
N GLY A 70 -1.07 -6.72 15.51
CA GLY A 70 0.12 -7.18 16.21
C GLY A 70 0.75 -6.08 17.06
N TYR A 71 1.00 -4.90 16.46
CA TYR A 71 1.70 -3.79 17.13
C TYR A 71 1.31 -2.39 16.61
N GLY A 72 0.18 -2.27 15.91
CA GLY A 72 -0.35 -0.99 15.44
C GLY A 72 -1.70 -0.71 16.09
N GLY A 73 -1.83 0.43 16.78
CA GLY A 73 -3.13 0.90 17.27
C GLY A 73 -4.13 1.08 16.14
N SER A 74 -5.40 1.28 16.48
CA SER A 74 -6.45 1.55 15.49
C SER A 74 -6.15 2.83 14.69
N PHE A 75 -6.61 2.88 13.43
CA PHE A 75 -6.54 4.12 12.65
C PHE A 75 -7.46 5.16 13.30
N THR A 76 -6.87 6.30 13.69
CA THR A 76 -7.59 7.43 14.27
C THR A 76 -7.55 8.58 13.28
N GLY A 77 -8.64 8.77 12.53
CA GLY A 77 -8.75 9.79 11.50
C GLY A 77 -10.07 9.67 10.74
N ALA A 78 -10.13 10.31 9.57
CA ALA A 78 -11.25 10.24 8.66
C ALA A 78 -10.80 9.70 7.30
N LEU A 79 -11.72 9.10 6.56
CA LEU A 79 -11.57 8.68 5.17
C LEU A 79 -12.65 9.40 4.35
N ASP A 80 -12.31 9.73 3.12
CA ASP A 80 -13.19 10.29 2.09
C ASP A 80 -12.80 9.68 0.74
#